data_AF-A0A507QPP3-F1
#
_entry.id   AF-A0A507QPP3-F1
#
_cell.length_a   1.000
_cell.length_b   1.000
_cell.length_c   1.000
_cell.angle_alpha   90.00
_cell.angle_beta   90.00
_cell.angle_gamma   90.00
#
_symmetry.space_group_name_H-M   'P 1'
#
loop_
_entity.id
_entity.type
_entity.pdbx_description
1 polymer ?
#
loop_
_entity_poly.entity_id
_entity_poly.type
_entity_poly.pdbx_seq_one_letter_code
_entity_poly.pdbx_strand_id
1 'polypeptide(L)'
;MDLYDGHDPANWLLQKIHPQGVYVQHSKRRVGNNEGFELLDMFKQLEVCLWETRNENTAIREENAAIREKITDIQKKVSVLKAAHRALRHGVLEERRITNRKQLSSARQRRIVRGRNMIAHGGDILGDLEAIRYVEENGLPYVTEYKDDFQKAYGLRFSKALAKLPSFPEQVIRTFNILASVRELSMWRECKTRKVKRKRDAIQTLASEIIKAALDADISQLAACFEEGGNLAKKYSKMERLFNQDIP
;
A
#
# COMPACT_ATOMS: atom_id res chain seq x y z
N MET A 1 29.08 -75.00 2.69
CA MET A 1 28.48 -74.37 3.87
C MET A 1 28.10 -72.95 3.49
N ASP A 2 27.43 -72.79 2.36
CA ASP A 2 25.99 -73.03 2.12
C ASP A 2 25.28 -71.70 2.38
N LEU A 3 25.21 -70.82 1.37
CA LEU A 3 24.14 -70.78 0.36
C LEU A 3 22.78 -70.98 1.02
N TYR A 4 22.18 -69.87 1.44
CA TYR A 4 20.74 -69.76 1.60
C TYR A 4 20.25 -68.69 0.63
N ASP A 5 19.84 -69.18 -0.54
CA ASP A 5 19.02 -68.46 -1.51
C ASP A 5 17.73 -68.00 -0.84
N GLY A 6 17.60 -66.69 -0.68
CA GLY A 6 16.37 -66.03 -0.29
C GLY A 6 15.35 -66.11 -1.42
N HIS A 7 14.66 -67.24 -1.53
CA HIS A 7 13.44 -67.34 -2.32
C HIS A 7 12.37 -66.47 -1.67
N ASP A 8 12.28 -65.20 -2.10
CA ASP A 8 11.11 -64.37 -1.91
C ASP A 8 9.91 -65.03 -2.63
N PRO A 9 8.88 -65.49 -1.89
CA PRO A 9 7.70 -66.15 -2.47
C PRO A 9 6.95 -65.24 -3.45
N ALA A 10 7.08 -63.92 -3.33
CA ALA A 10 6.48 -62.96 -4.25
C ALA A 10 7.13 -63.00 -5.64
N ASN A 11 8.43 -63.29 -5.71
CA ASN A 11 9.18 -63.30 -6.97
C ASN A 11 8.91 -64.58 -7.79
N TRP A 12 8.64 -65.71 -7.12
CA TRP A 12 8.18 -66.95 -7.78
C TRP A 12 6.78 -66.79 -8.40
N LEU A 13 5.89 -66.04 -7.74
CA LEU A 13 4.56 -65.73 -8.24
C LEU A 13 4.60 -64.80 -9.45
N LEU A 14 5.53 -63.84 -9.49
CA LEU A 14 5.67 -62.89 -10.60
C LEU A 14 6.31 -63.52 -11.85
N GLN A 15 7.24 -64.48 -11.71
CA GLN A 15 7.86 -65.15 -12.86
C GLN A 15 6.96 -66.18 -13.56
N LYS A 16 5.98 -66.78 -12.87
CA LYS A 16 5.00 -67.66 -13.51
C LYS A 16 3.92 -66.93 -14.30
N ILE A 17 3.92 -65.60 -14.27
CA ILE A 17 2.98 -64.75 -15.00
C ILE A 17 3.75 -64.07 -16.16
N HIS A 18 4.40 -64.86 -17.00
CA HIS A 18 4.64 -64.47 -18.39
C HIS A 18 3.80 -65.36 -19.31
N PRO A 19 3.08 -64.78 -20.28
CA PRO A 19 1.93 -65.42 -20.91
C PRO A 19 2.42 -66.36 -22.02
N GLN A 20 2.43 -67.67 -21.74
CA GLN A 20 2.28 -68.64 -22.80
C GLN A 20 0.88 -68.46 -23.38
N GLY A 21 0.83 -68.09 -24.66
CA GLY A 21 -0.35 -67.63 -25.36
C GLY A 21 -1.57 -68.52 -25.16
N VAL A 22 -2.46 -68.08 -24.28
CA VAL A 22 -3.87 -68.46 -24.32
C VAL A 22 -4.58 -67.33 -25.03
N TYR A 23 -4.85 -67.54 -26.31
CA TYR A 23 -5.75 -66.67 -27.07
C TYR A 23 -7.16 -66.92 -26.55
N VAL A 24 -7.50 -66.29 -25.43
CA VAL A 24 -8.88 -66.22 -24.95
C VAL A 24 -9.59 -65.25 -25.88
N GLN A 25 -10.43 -65.78 -26.76
CA GLN A 25 -11.49 -64.99 -27.38
C GLN A 25 -12.32 -64.37 -26.24
N HIS A 26 -12.10 -63.09 -25.97
CA HIS A 26 -12.96 -62.31 -25.09
C HIS A 26 -14.32 -62.15 -25.76
N SER A 27 -15.17 -63.18 -25.66
CA SER A 27 -16.61 -62.96 -25.75
C SER A 27 -16.96 -61.98 -24.63
N LYS A 28 -17.49 -60.80 -25.00
CA LYS A 28 -17.97 -59.77 -24.08
C LYS A 28 -19.26 -60.22 -23.38
N ARG A 29 -19.26 -61.38 -22.72
CA ARG A 29 -20.36 -61.80 -21.85
C ARG A 29 -19.99 -61.50 -20.41
N ARG A 30 -20.51 -60.39 -19.89
CA ARG A 30 -20.52 -60.08 -18.47
C ARG A 30 -21.43 -61.11 -17.77
N VAL A 31 -20.91 -61.80 -16.76
CA VAL A 31 -21.69 -62.73 -15.92
C VAL A 31 -21.75 -62.12 -14.52
N GLY A 32 -22.95 -61.69 -14.09
CA GLY A 32 -23.21 -61.03 -12.80
C GLY A 32 -24.43 -60.11 -12.85
N ASN A 33 -24.98 -59.70 -11.69
CA ASN A 33 -26.08 -58.73 -11.61
C ASN A 33 -25.60 -57.36 -12.14
N ASN A 34 -26.39 -56.74 -13.03
CA ASN A 34 -26.08 -55.44 -13.63
C ASN A 34 -25.85 -54.36 -12.57
N GLU A 35 -26.62 -54.39 -11.48
CA GLU A 35 -26.50 -53.48 -10.32
C GLU A 35 -25.11 -53.53 -9.67
N GLY A 36 -24.50 -54.73 -9.58
CA GLY A 36 -23.16 -54.90 -9.03
C GLY A 36 -22.05 -54.34 -9.94
N PHE A 37 -22.27 -54.37 -11.26
CA PHE A 37 -21.35 -53.75 -12.21
C PHE A 37 -21.48 -52.23 -12.24
N GLU A 38 -22.69 -51.69 -12.12
CA GLU A 38 -22.91 -50.24 -11.96
C GLU A 38 -22.22 -49.72 -10.70
N LEU A 39 -22.31 -50.45 -9.60
CA LEU A 39 -21.61 -50.12 -8.36
C LEU A 39 -20.08 -50.08 -8.54
N LEU A 40 -19.51 -51.05 -9.26
CA LEU A 40 -18.07 -51.08 -9.59
C LEU A 40 -17.64 -49.93 -10.49
N ASP A 41 -18.46 -49.57 -11.49
CA ASP A 41 -18.18 -48.44 -12.36
C ASP A 41 -18.28 -47.11 -11.59
N MET A 42 -19.23 -46.97 -10.64
CA MET A 42 -19.29 -45.83 -9.72
C MET A 42 -18.06 -45.75 -8.80
N PHE A 43 -17.57 -46.88 -8.25
CA PHE A 43 -16.35 -46.87 -7.45
C PHE A 43 -15.13 -46.41 -8.23
N LYS A 44 -14.98 -46.85 -9.49
CA LYS A 44 -13.91 -46.37 -10.37
C LYS A 44 -14.02 -44.86 -10.64
N GLN A 45 -15.23 -44.36 -10.88
CA GLN A 45 -15.45 -42.93 -11.07
C GLN A 45 -15.09 -42.14 -9.81
N LEU A 46 -15.47 -42.63 -8.62
CA LEU A 46 -15.11 -42.01 -7.35
C LEU A 46 -13.60 -42.00 -7.12
N GLU A 47 -12.89 -43.10 -7.44
CA GLU A 47 -11.42 -43.15 -7.36
C GLU A 47 -10.76 -42.10 -8.25
N VAL A 48 -11.24 -41.94 -9.49
CA VAL A 48 -10.77 -40.90 -10.42
C VAL A 48 -11.04 -39.51 -9.86
N CYS A 49 -12.26 -39.21 -9.44
CA CYS A 49 -12.62 -37.91 -8.89
C CYS A 49 -11.83 -37.58 -7.60
N LEU A 50 -11.58 -38.57 -6.73
CA LEU A 50 -10.76 -38.38 -5.53
C LEU A 50 -9.32 -38.06 -5.89
N TRP A 51 -8.76 -38.72 -6.89
CA TRP A 51 -7.40 -38.46 -7.37
C TRP A 51 -7.28 -37.06 -7.99
N GLU A 52 -8.22 -36.66 -8.84
CA GLU A 52 -8.28 -35.32 -9.44
C GLU A 52 -8.38 -34.23 -8.36
N THR A 53 -9.33 -34.38 -7.43
CA THR A 53 -9.54 -33.45 -6.30
C THR A 53 -8.28 -33.34 -5.45
N ARG A 54 -7.55 -34.45 -5.25
CA ARG A 54 -6.30 -34.45 -4.48
C ARG A 54 -5.21 -33.65 -5.18
N ASN A 55 -5.08 -33.81 -6.50
CA ASN A 55 -4.10 -33.08 -7.30
C ASN A 55 -4.40 -31.58 -7.37
N GLU A 56 -5.67 -31.21 -7.52
CA GLU A 56 -6.11 -29.81 -7.47
C GLU A 56 -5.80 -29.20 -6.09
N ASN A 57 -6.10 -29.93 -5.01
CA ASN A 57 -5.77 -29.47 -3.65
C ASN A 57 -4.26 -29.30 -3.44
N THR A 58 -3.42 -30.15 -4.03
CA THR A 58 -1.96 -29.96 -3.96
C THR A 58 -1.52 -28.72 -4.72
N ALA A 59 -2.04 -28.50 -5.93
CA ALA A 59 -1.71 -27.31 -6.73
C ALA A 59 -2.15 -26.01 -6.01
N ILE A 60 -3.36 -25.99 -5.45
CA ILE A 60 -3.88 -24.85 -4.67
C ILE A 60 -3.01 -24.60 -3.42
N ARG A 61 -2.52 -25.64 -2.75
CA ARG A 61 -1.64 -25.48 -1.58
C ARG A 61 -0.29 -24.87 -1.96
N GLU A 62 0.28 -25.29 -3.09
CA GLU A 62 1.54 -24.73 -3.61
C GLU A 62 1.37 -23.26 -4.01
N GLU A 63 0.28 -22.91 -4.71
CA GLU A 63 -0.03 -21.52 -5.06
C GLU A 63 -0.21 -20.66 -3.80
N ASN A 64 -0.95 -21.16 -2.81
CA ASN A 64 -1.13 -20.47 -1.54
C ASN A 64 0.19 -20.26 -0.79
N ALA A 65 1.12 -21.21 -0.83
CA ALA A 65 2.44 -21.05 -0.24
C ALA A 65 3.23 -19.94 -0.95
N ALA A 66 3.23 -19.92 -2.28
CA ALA A 66 3.90 -18.88 -3.08
C ALA A 66 3.29 -17.49 -2.84
N ILE A 67 1.96 -17.38 -2.73
CA ILE A 67 1.28 -16.11 -2.42
C ILE A 67 1.68 -15.62 -1.03
N ARG A 68 1.73 -16.50 -0.03
CA ARG A 68 2.17 -16.15 1.34
C ARG A 68 3.60 -15.62 1.35
N GLU A 69 4.50 -16.27 0.61
CA GLU A 69 5.88 -15.78 0.48
C GLU A 69 5.93 -14.37 -0.11
N LYS A 70 5.21 -14.12 -1.22
CA LYS A 70 5.10 -12.78 -1.82
C LYS A 70 4.55 -11.73 -0.85
N ILE A 71 3.53 -12.08 -0.06
CA ILE A 71 2.97 -11.19 0.96
C ILE A 71 4.05 -10.82 1.99
N THR A 72 4.85 -11.78 2.46
CA THR A 72 5.93 -11.49 3.41
C THR A 72 7.03 -10.59 2.82
N ASP A 73 7.38 -10.79 1.55
CA ASP A 73 8.36 -9.94 0.85
C ASP A 73 7.85 -8.50 0.68
N ILE A 74 6.58 -8.34 0.26
CA ILE A 74 5.94 -7.02 0.15
C ILE A 74 5.90 -6.33 1.52
N GLN A 75 5.55 -7.04 2.59
CA GLN A 75 5.54 -6.48 3.95
C GLN A 75 6.93 -5.97 4.37
N LYS A 76 8.00 -6.72 4.07
CA LYS A 76 9.38 -6.28 4.31
C LYS A 76 9.72 -5.01 3.52
N LYS A 77 9.38 -4.96 2.23
CA LYS A 77 9.60 -3.79 1.38
C LYS A 77 8.84 -2.56 1.89
N VAL A 78 7.59 -2.73 2.30
CA VAL A 78 6.76 -1.66 2.87
C VAL A 78 7.38 -1.13 4.17
N SER A 79 7.89 -2.01 5.04
CA SER A 79 8.61 -1.60 6.27
C SER A 79 9.81 -0.70 5.96
N VAL A 80 10.68 -1.11 5.03
CA VAL A 80 11.88 -0.34 4.64
C VAL A 80 11.48 1.01 4.04
N LEU A 81 10.48 1.03 3.15
CA LEU A 81 9.99 2.27 2.54
C LEU A 81 9.39 3.22 3.56
N LYS A 82 8.61 2.72 4.53
CA LYS A 82 8.06 3.54 5.62
C LYS A 82 9.16 4.17 6.49
N ALA A 83 10.20 3.40 6.82
CA ALA A 83 11.34 3.92 7.58
C ALA A 83 12.09 5.02 6.80
N ALA A 84 12.36 4.79 5.51
CA ALA A 84 13.01 5.77 4.64
C ALA A 84 12.15 7.04 4.48
N HIS A 85 10.85 6.88 4.28
CA HIS A 85 9.90 7.99 4.17
C HIS A 85 9.87 8.84 5.44
N ARG A 86 9.82 8.20 6.62
CA ARG A 86 9.86 8.88 7.91
C ARG A 86 11.16 9.66 8.11
N ALA A 87 12.30 9.08 7.76
CA ALA A 87 13.59 9.77 7.83
C ALA A 87 13.64 11.00 6.91
N LEU A 88 13.09 10.88 5.69
CA LEU A 88 12.94 11.99 4.76
C LEU A 88 12.07 13.11 5.35
N ARG A 89 10.88 12.77 5.87
CA ARG A 89 9.96 13.75 6.47
C ARG A 89 10.56 14.40 7.73
N HIS A 90 11.27 13.64 8.55
CA HIS A 90 12.02 14.20 9.68
C HIS A 90 13.05 15.24 9.23
N GLY A 91 13.78 14.97 8.13
CA GLY A 91 14.66 15.96 7.50
C GLY A 91 13.93 17.24 7.07
N VAL A 92 12.74 17.12 6.49
CA VAL A 92 11.90 18.27 6.11
C VAL A 92 11.45 19.08 7.32
N LEU A 93 11.05 18.42 8.42
CA LEU A 93 10.69 19.09 9.68
C LEU A 93 11.86 19.89 10.25
N GLU A 94 13.07 19.36 10.20
CA GLU A 94 14.27 20.04 10.67
C GLU A 94 14.61 21.25 9.80
N GLU A 95 14.49 21.14 8.48
CA GLU A 95 14.65 22.27 7.57
C GLU A 95 13.61 23.37 7.81
N ARG A 96 12.35 22.99 8.06
CA ARG A 96 11.25 23.90 8.42
C ARG A 96 11.58 24.63 9.73
N ARG A 97 12.03 23.90 10.76
CA ARG A 97 12.42 24.43 12.07
C ARG A 97 13.51 25.49 11.96
N ILE A 98 14.59 25.16 11.25
CA ILE A 98 15.75 26.03 11.04
C ILE A 98 15.35 27.28 10.25
N THR A 99 14.55 27.12 9.19
CA THR A 99 14.10 28.22 8.33
C THR A 99 13.20 29.20 9.08
N ASN A 100 12.19 28.69 9.81
CA ASN A 100 11.24 29.52 10.54
C ASN A 100 11.91 30.31 11.67
N ARG A 101 12.96 29.76 12.27
CA ARG A 101 13.70 30.41 13.37
C ARG A 101 14.92 31.20 12.90
N LYS A 102 15.15 31.30 11.59
CA LYS A 102 16.32 31.99 10.98
C LYS A 102 17.66 31.53 11.56
N GLN A 103 17.77 30.29 12.05
CA GLN A 103 18.98 29.75 12.70
C GLN A 103 20.08 29.35 11.69
N LEU A 104 20.01 29.85 10.45
CA LEU A 104 21.03 29.59 9.43
C LEU A 104 22.20 30.55 9.63
N SER A 105 23.16 30.12 10.45
CA SER A 105 24.38 30.89 10.74
C SER A 105 25.33 31.03 9.54
N SER A 106 25.32 30.07 8.61
CA SER A 106 26.24 30.09 7.45
C SER A 106 25.54 30.13 6.08
N ALA A 107 26.17 30.82 5.12
CA ALA A 107 25.74 30.85 3.72
C ALA A 107 25.74 29.46 3.06
N ARG A 108 26.62 28.56 3.52
CA ARG A 108 26.68 27.16 3.10
C ARG A 108 25.45 26.36 3.53
N GLN A 109 25.01 26.49 4.79
CA GLN A 109 23.76 25.86 5.24
C GLN A 109 22.55 26.40 4.48
N ARG A 110 22.51 27.71 4.19
CA ARG A 110 21.44 28.29 3.34
C ARG A 110 21.40 27.65 1.95
N ARG A 111 22.54 27.39 1.32
CA ARG A 111 22.60 26.70 0.02
C ARG A 111 22.17 25.24 0.09
N ILE A 112 22.60 24.50 1.11
CA ILE A 112 22.23 23.08 1.28
C ILE A 112 20.72 22.97 1.52
N VAL A 113 20.16 23.78 2.41
CA VAL A 113 18.72 23.83 2.68
C VAL A 113 17.94 24.26 1.44
N ARG A 114 18.42 25.23 0.64
CA ARG A 114 17.77 25.60 -0.62
C ARG A 114 17.85 24.52 -1.69
N GLY A 115 19.00 23.87 -1.85
CA GLY A 115 19.18 22.77 -2.80
C GLY A 115 18.30 21.58 -2.44
N ARG A 116 18.19 21.28 -1.15
CA ARG A 116 17.25 20.28 -0.64
C ARG A 116 15.80 20.73 -0.77
N ASN A 117 15.45 21.99 -0.55
CA ASN A 117 14.08 22.50 -0.76
C ASN A 117 13.62 22.48 -2.24
N MET A 118 14.55 22.37 -3.20
CA MET A 118 14.20 22.07 -4.61
C MET A 118 13.99 20.58 -4.88
N ILE A 119 14.56 19.73 -4.03
CA ILE A 119 14.44 18.26 -4.08
C ILE A 119 13.32 17.78 -3.14
N ALA A 120 12.97 18.59 -2.13
CA ALA A 120 12.00 18.31 -1.10
C ALA A 120 10.61 18.45 -1.68
N HIS A 121 9.93 17.31 -1.66
CA HIS A 121 8.55 17.12 -2.03
C HIS A 121 7.65 18.08 -1.26
N GLY A 122 6.57 18.52 -1.90
CA GLY A 122 5.58 19.41 -1.30
C GLY A 122 5.02 18.93 0.04
N GLY A 123 4.03 19.64 0.55
CA GLY A 123 3.35 19.26 1.79
C GLY A 123 2.94 17.79 1.79
N ASP A 124 3.29 17.08 2.86
CA ASP A 124 2.80 15.74 3.15
C ASP A 124 2.38 15.67 4.62
N ILE A 125 1.10 15.96 4.85
CA ILE A 125 0.55 16.11 6.20
C ILE A 125 0.58 14.80 6.98
N LEU A 126 0.35 13.66 6.31
CA LEU A 126 0.36 12.34 6.96
C LEU A 126 1.78 11.90 7.27
N GLY A 127 2.72 12.12 6.35
CA GLY A 127 4.13 11.87 6.60
C GLY A 127 4.72 12.74 7.70
N ASP A 128 4.36 14.03 7.74
CA ASP A 128 4.76 14.93 8.82
C ASP A 128 4.13 14.53 10.16
N LEU A 129 2.87 14.08 10.16
CA LEU A 129 2.20 13.56 11.35
C LEU A 129 2.97 12.35 11.92
N GLU A 130 3.29 11.38 11.06
CA GLU A 130 4.03 10.16 11.45
C GLU A 130 5.45 10.48 11.93
N ALA A 131 6.15 11.41 11.25
CA ALA A 131 7.49 11.81 11.64
C ALA A 131 7.51 12.51 13.01
N ILE A 132 6.58 13.45 13.28
CA ILE A 132 6.49 14.11 14.59
C ILE A 132 6.14 13.10 15.68
N ARG A 133 5.20 12.17 15.42
CA ARG A 133 4.88 11.09 16.37
C ARG A 133 6.11 10.27 16.71
N TYR A 134 6.90 9.89 15.72
CA TYR A 134 8.11 9.12 15.94
C TYR A 134 9.13 9.88 16.79
N VAL A 135 9.35 11.17 16.51
CA VAL A 135 10.24 12.03 17.31
C VAL A 135 9.76 12.07 18.76
N GLU A 136 8.46 12.24 18.99
CA GLU A 136 7.86 12.26 20.33
C GLU A 136 7.98 10.91 21.05
N GLU A 137 7.62 9.81 20.39
CA GLU A 137 7.68 8.45 20.94
C GLU A 137 9.11 8.01 21.29
N ASN A 138 10.13 8.58 20.62
CA ASN A 138 11.54 8.27 20.85
C ASN A 138 12.28 9.32 21.70
N GLY A 139 11.57 10.30 22.27
CA GLY A 139 12.17 11.33 23.13
C GLY A 139 13.21 12.21 22.43
N LEU A 140 13.08 12.37 21.11
CA LEU A 140 13.96 13.23 20.32
C LEU A 140 13.64 14.72 20.57
N PRO A 141 14.61 15.63 20.39
CA PRO A 141 14.42 17.05 20.71
C PRO A 141 13.43 17.74 19.76
N TYR A 142 13.03 18.96 20.12
CA TYR A 142 12.28 19.91 19.28
C TYR A 142 10.84 19.50 18.90
N VAL A 143 10.24 18.52 19.58
CA VAL A 143 8.85 18.08 19.35
C VAL A 143 7.87 19.26 19.33
N THR A 144 7.92 20.14 20.33
CA THR A 144 7.04 21.32 20.43
C THR A 144 7.19 22.22 19.22
N GLU A 145 8.42 22.42 18.78
CA GLU A 145 8.76 23.28 17.66
C GLU A 145 8.27 22.72 16.33
N TYR A 146 8.37 21.40 16.14
CA TYR A 146 7.80 20.72 14.99
C TYR A 146 6.26 20.79 14.97
N LYS A 147 5.61 20.66 16.13
CA LYS A 147 4.13 20.81 16.25
C LYS A 147 3.67 22.23 15.92
N ASP A 148 4.40 23.25 16.36
CA ASP A 148 4.10 24.65 16.02
C ASP A 148 4.26 24.92 14.52
N ASP A 149 5.35 24.41 13.95
CA ASP A 149 5.63 24.60 12.52
C ASP A 149 4.68 23.79 11.63
N PHE A 150 4.25 22.61 12.07
CA PHE A 150 3.17 21.84 11.46
C PHE A 150 1.87 22.69 11.39
N GLN A 151 1.49 23.34 12.49
CA GLN A 151 0.30 24.20 12.50
C GLN A 151 0.43 25.37 11.52
N LYS A 152 1.62 25.99 11.40
CA LYS A 152 1.86 27.07 10.43
C LYS A 152 1.75 26.57 8.99
N ALA A 153 2.32 25.41 8.70
CA ALA A 153 2.30 24.80 7.37
C ALA A 153 0.86 24.47 6.94
N TYR A 154 0.15 23.69 7.75
CA TYR A 154 -1.13 23.09 7.38
C TYR A 154 -2.36 23.87 7.85
N GLY A 155 -2.20 24.85 8.75
CA GLY A 155 -3.33 25.54 9.37
C GLY A 155 -4.14 24.68 10.34
N LEU A 156 -3.60 23.54 10.77
CA LEU A 156 -4.26 22.58 11.66
C LEU A 156 -3.34 22.22 12.83
N ARG A 157 -3.86 22.28 14.06
CA ARG A 157 -3.11 21.84 15.25
C ARG A 157 -2.79 20.36 15.18
N PHE A 158 -1.58 19.98 15.60
CA PHE A 158 -1.11 18.60 15.57
C PHE A 158 -2.06 17.60 16.28
N SER A 159 -2.54 17.94 17.48
CA SER A 159 -3.48 17.07 18.21
C SER A 159 -4.81 16.87 17.47
N LYS A 160 -5.34 17.92 16.83
CA LYS A 160 -6.56 17.84 16.02
C LYS A 160 -6.33 17.02 14.74
N ALA A 161 -5.15 17.16 14.14
CA ALA A 161 -4.74 16.38 12.98
C ALA A 161 -4.68 14.89 13.29
N LEU A 162 -4.08 14.51 14.42
CA LEU A 162 -3.96 13.13 14.87
C LEU A 162 -5.33 12.44 15.03
N ALA A 163 -6.33 13.18 15.53
CA ALA A 163 -7.67 12.65 15.74
C ALA A 163 -8.50 12.55 14.45
N LYS A 164 -8.37 13.52 13.52
CA LYS A 164 -9.28 13.64 12.37
C LYS A 164 -8.74 13.09 11.04
N LEU A 165 -7.45 13.27 10.76
CA LEU A 165 -6.89 12.96 9.43
C LEU A 165 -7.04 11.51 8.99
N PRO A 166 -6.95 10.48 9.86
CA PRO A 166 -7.13 9.09 9.42
C PRO A 166 -8.50 8.79 8.78
N SER A 167 -9.51 9.61 9.07
CA SER A 167 -10.88 9.43 8.56
C SER A 167 -11.24 10.40 7.43
N PHE A 168 -10.32 11.30 7.04
CA PHE A 168 -10.60 12.26 5.99
C PHE A 168 -10.45 11.63 4.61
N PRO A 169 -11.30 12.03 3.63
CA PRO A 169 -11.16 11.57 2.26
C PRO A 169 -9.89 12.17 1.64
N GLU A 170 -9.37 11.49 0.61
CA GLU A 170 -8.10 11.83 -0.04
C GLU A 170 -8.04 13.29 -0.51
N GLN A 171 -9.16 13.83 -1.00
CA GLN A 171 -9.26 15.22 -1.48
C GLN A 171 -8.91 16.21 -0.38
N VAL A 172 -9.34 15.97 0.86
CA VAL A 172 -9.01 16.85 2.00
C VAL A 172 -7.53 16.73 2.36
N ILE A 173 -6.99 15.51 2.39
CA ILE A 173 -5.55 15.27 2.60
C ILE A 173 -4.72 16.00 1.54
N ARG A 174 -5.13 15.90 0.28
CA ARG A 174 -4.51 16.60 -0.86
C ARG A 174 -4.62 18.11 -0.72
N THR A 175 -5.74 18.65 -0.25
CA THR A 175 -5.89 20.08 0.04
C THR A 175 -4.88 20.57 1.09
N PHE A 176 -4.68 19.83 2.18
CA PHE A 176 -3.65 20.16 3.17
C PHE A 176 -2.24 20.16 2.55
N ASN A 177 -1.94 19.14 1.75
CA ASN A 177 -0.65 18.99 1.07
C ASN A 177 -0.37 20.14 0.10
N ILE A 178 -1.36 20.53 -0.71
CA ILE A 178 -1.27 21.69 -1.62
C ILE A 178 -1.06 22.98 -0.83
N LEU A 179 -1.82 23.20 0.25
CA LEU A 179 -1.70 24.40 1.08
C LEU A 179 -0.28 24.57 1.64
N ALA A 180 0.27 23.51 2.24
CA ALA A 180 1.63 23.53 2.75
C ALA A 180 2.66 23.73 1.63
N SER A 181 2.52 23.04 0.49
CA SER A 181 3.39 23.23 -0.68
C SER A 181 3.47 24.69 -1.12
N VAL A 182 2.32 25.35 -1.22
CA VAL A 182 2.18 26.74 -1.69
C VAL A 182 2.71 27.75 -0.67
N ARG A 183 2.77 27.38 0.62
CA ARG A 183 3.32 28.22 1.69
C ARG A 183 4.84 28.07 1.85
N GLU A 184 5.37 26.87 1.62
CA GLU A 184 6.72 26.52 2.05
C GLU A 184 7.74 26.43 0.92
N LEU A 185 7.34 25.93 -0.24
CA LEU A 185 8.25 25.75 -1.36
C LEU A 185 8.75 27.10 -1.88
N SER A 186 10.05 27.20 -2.11
CA SER A 186 10.72 28.44 -2.55
C SER A 186 10.12 28.96 -3.87
N MET A 187 9.79 28.08 -4.81
CA MET A 187 9.15 28.43 -6.09
C MET A 187 7.84 29.23 -5.91
N TRP A 188 7.07 28.97 -4.85
CA TRP A 188 5.84 29.70 -4.55
C TRP A 188 6.08 30.90 -3.63
N ARG A 189 7.00 30.79 -2.68
CA ARG A 189 7.27 31.82 -1.67
C ARG A 189 8.13 32.97 -2.20
N GLU A 190 9.15 32.65 -2.99
CA GLU A 190 10.21 33.57 -3.42
C GLU A 190 9.94 34.17 -4.82
N CYS A 191 9.05 33.57 -5.60
CA CYS A 191 8.64 34.13 -6.89
C CYS A 191 7.84 35.43 -6.69
N LYS A 192 8.42 36.54 -7.17
CA LYS A 192 7.86 37.89 -7.00
C LYS A 192 6.91 38.31 -8.12
N THR A 193 6.66 37.45 -9.12
CA THR A 193 5.78 37.84 -10.24
C THR A 193 4.34 38.02 -9.73
N ARG A 194 3.67 39.07 -10.23
CA ARG A 194 2.28 39.38 -9.84
C ARG A 194 1.33 38.21 -10.16
N LYS A 195 1.58 37.48 -11.26
CA LYS A 195 0.83 36.29 -11.67
C LYS A 195 0.94 35.17 -10.63
N VAL A 196 2.15 34.81 -10.22
CA VAL A 196 2.37 33.74 -9.23
C VAL A 196 1.82 34.13 -7.86
N LYS A 197 2.00 35.39 -7.43
CA LYS A 197 1.43 35.86 -6.15
C LYS A 197 -0.10 35.73 -6.13
N ARG A 198 -0.80 36.24 -7.16
CA ARG A 198 -2.28 36.13 -7.26
C ARG A 198 -2.74 34.68 -7.27
N LYS A 199 -2.03 33.82 -8.01
CA LYS A 199 -2.32 32.39 -8.12
C LYS A 199 -2.14 31.68 -6.77
N ARG A 200 -1.03 31.95 -6.09
CA ARG A 200 -0.72 31.47 -4.75
C ARG A 200 -1.81 31.86 -3.75
N ASP A 201 -2.16 33.14 -3.72
CA ASP A 201 -3.17 33.68 -2.80
C ASP A 201 -4.55 33.05 -3.09
N ALA A 202 -4.93 32.86 -4.36
CA ALA A 202 -6.16 32.17 -4.74
C ALA A 202 -6.19 30.69 -4.30
N ILE A 203 -5.08 29.97 -4.45
CA ILE A 203 -4.97 28.58 -3.97
C ILE A 203 -5.10 28.54 -2.44
N GLN A 204 -4.43 29.44 -1.72
CA GLN A 204 -4.52 29.48 -0.26
C GLN A 204 -5.94 29.77 0.23
N THR A 205 -6.66 30.68 -0.42
CA THR A 205 -8.06 30.98 -0.09
C THR A 205 -8.94 29.75 -0.31
N LEU A 206 -8.88 29.13 -1.50
CA LEU A 206 -9.66 27.94 -1.81
C LEU A 206 -9.35 26.78 -0.85
N ALA A 207 -8.07 26.51 -0.59
CA ALA A 207 -7.65 25.46 0.32
C ALA A 207 -8.15 25.71 1.74
N SER A 208 -8.06 26.95 2.24
CA SER A 208 -8.53 27.31 3.57
C SER A 208 -10.05 27.16 3.70
N GLU A 209 -10.81 27.53 2.67
CA GLU A 209 -12.26 27.33 2.64
C GLU A 209 -12.64 25.85 2.65
N ILE A 210 -11.97 25.02 1.84
CA ILE A 210 -12.21 23.57 1.80
C ILE A 210 -11.85 22.93 3.15
N ILE A 211 -10.68 23.26 3.71
CA ILE A 211 -10.24 22.74 5.00
C ILE A 211 -11.21 23.15 6.11
N LYS A 212 -11.66 24.41 6.14
CA LYS A 212 -12.63 24.87 7.14
C LYS A 212 -13.92 24.08 7.03
N ALA A 213 -14.50 23.97 5.83
CA ALA A 213 -15.71 23.20 5.60
C ALA A 213 -15.54 21.73 6.00
N ALA A 214 -14.41 21.12 5.67
CA ALA A 214 -14.10 19.73 6.04
C ALA A 214 -13.95 19.54 7.56
N LEU A 215 -13.39 20.52 8.26
CA LEU A 215 -13.24 20.43 9.71
C LEU A 215 -14.56 20.58 10.47
N ASP A 216 -15.54 21.26 9.87
CA ASP A 216 -16.86 21.56 10.43
C ASP A 216 -17.94 20.53 10.01
N ALA A 217 -17.72 19.80 8.91
CA ALA A 217 -18.64 18.77 8.41
C ALA A 217 -18.57 17.46 9.20
N ASP A 218 -19.64 16.66 9.09
CA ASP A 218 -19.62 15.26 9.50
C ASP A 218 -18.72 14.45 8.56
N ILE A 219 -17.83 13.65 9.16
CA ILE A 219 -16.88 12.77 8.47
C ILE A 219 -17.62 11.80 7.54
N SER A 220 -18.80 11.31 7.94
CA SER A 220 -19.57 10.36 7.13
C SER A 220 -20.08 10.96 5.80
N GLN A 221 -20.27 12.28 5.75
CA GLN A 221 -20.82 13.00 4.60
C GLN A 221 -19.73 13.68 3.75
N LEU A 222 -18.50 13.71 4.26
CA LEU A 222 -17.40 14.49 3.73
C LEU A 222 -17.00 14.06 2.31
N ALA A 223 -17.09 12.77 2.00
CA ALA A 223 -16.83 12.25 0.65
C ALA A 223 -17.83 12.80 -0.37
N ALA A 224 -19.12 12.81 -0.03
CA ALA A 224 -20.20 13.31 -0.91
C ALA A 224 -20.04 14.81 -1.24
N CYS A 225 -19.40 15.60 -0.36
CA CYS A 225 -19.11 17.01 -0.65
C CYS A 225 -18.17 17.21 -1.86
N PHE A 226 -17.40 16.19 -2.24
CA PHE A 226 -16.47 16.23 -3.38
C PHE A 226 -16.98 15.51 -4.64
N GLU A 227 -18.13 14.84 -4.56
CA GLU A 227 -18.78 14.21 -5.71
C GLU A 227 -19.43 15.24 -6.65
N GLU A 228 -19.93 14.78 -7.81
CA GLU A 228 -20.61 15.66 -8.76
C GLU A 228 -21.83 16.33 -8.13
N GLY A 229 -21.91 17.66 -8.21
CA GLY A 229 -22.92 18.46 -7.52
C GLY A 229 -22.59 18.81 -6.06
N GLY A 230 -21.54 18.22 -5.49
CA GLY A 230 -21.03 18.53 -4.15
C GLY A 230 -20.57 19.98 -4.01
N ASN A 231 -20.79 20.55 -2.81
CA ASN A 231 -20.47 21.95 -2.50
C ASN A 231 -18.96 22.26 -2.51
N LEU A 232 -18.09 21.27 -2.34
CA LEU A 232 -16.63 21.42 -2.35
C LEU A 232 -15.99 21.02 -3.67
N ALA A 233 -16.65 20.20 -4.49
CA ALA A 233 -16.12 19.68 -5.76
C ALA A 233 -15.57 20.80 -6.67
N LYS A 234 -16.38 21.83 -6.95
CA LYS A 234 -15.98 22.96 -7.81
C LYS A 234 -14.77 23.74 -7.26
N LYS A 235 -14.70 23.91 -5.94
CA LYS A 235 -13.58 24.60 -5.29
C LYS A 235 -12.31 23.77 -5.36
N TYR A 236 -12.43 22.46 -5.09
CA TYR A 236 -11.33 21.51 -5.16
C TYR A 236 -10.74 21.44 -6.57
N SER A 237 -11.56 21.20 -7.60
CA SER A 237 -11.06 21.12 -8.98
C SER A 237 -10.41 22.42 -9.44
N LYS A 238 -10.95 23.58 -9.04
CA LYS A 238 -10.33 24.88 -9.34
C LYS A 238 -8.98 25.03 -8.66
N MET A 239 -8.87 24.67 -7.38
CA MET A 239 -7.63 24.72 -6.62
C MET A 239 -6.57 23.81 -7.23
N GLU A 240 -6.92 22.56 -7.52
CA GLU A 240 -6.04 21.57 -8.11
C GLU A 240 -5.56 21.99 -9.50
N ARG A 241 -6.47 22.48 -10.36
CA ARG A 241 -6.12 23.04 -11.66
C ARG A 241 -5.14 24.21 -11.53
N LEU A 242 -5.38 25.13 -10.61
CA LEU A 242 -4.45 26.22 -10.35
C LEU A 242 -3.09 25.68 -9.88
N PHE A 243 -3.05 24.69 -8.99
CA PHE A 243 -1.79 24.12 -8.52
C PHE A 243 -0.99 23.44 -9.64
N ASN A 244 -1.68 22.71 -10.53
CA ASN A 244 -1.05 21.88 -11.57
C ASN A 244 -0.72 22.63 -12.88
N GLN A 245 -1.48 23.67 -13.25
CA GLN A 245 -1.20 24.46 -14.46
C GLN A 245 0.02 25.35 -14.22
N ASP A 246 1.04 25.34 -15.09
CA ASP A 246 2.23 26.19 -15.03
C ASP A 246 2.81 26.32 -13.60
N ILE A 247 3.52 25.30 -13.16
CA ILE A 247 4.57 25.44 -12.14
C ILE A 247 5.52 26.53 -12.69
N PRO A 248 5.66 27.70 -12.03
CA PRO A 248 6.56 28.75 -12.51
C PRO A 248 8.00 28.28 -12.60
#